data_AF-A0A6I8LUU2-F1
#
_entry.id   AF-A0A6I8LUU2-F1
#
_cell.length_a   1.000
_cell.length_b   1.000
_cell.length_c   1.000
_cell.angle_alpha   90.00
_cell.angle_beta   90.00
_cell.angle_gamma   90.00
#
_symmetry.space_group_name_H-M   'P 1'
#
loop_
_entity.id
_entity.type
_entity.pdbx_description
1 polymer ?
#
loop_
_entity_poly.entity_id
_entity_poly.type
_entity_poly.pdbx_seq_one_letter_code
_entity_poly.pdbx_strand_id
1 'polypeptide(L)'
;MALRGPELPRCHGDARYRVDGAGTRAVVLPATCRRGLHRLAVAGYRVTEGNGVLRVRCDRCATTGDVDHSWIFRSSGPLANRAELDETAYSETRR
;
A
#
# COMPACT_ATOMS: atom_id res chain seq x y z
N MET A 1 27.57 -9.24 -3.71
CA MET A 1 27.17 -8.10 -2.86
C MET A 1 25.86 -7.56 -3.41
N ALA A 2 24.74 -7.79 -2.72
CA ALA A 2 23.45 -7.29 -3.16
C ALA A 2 23.40 -5.78 -2.90
N LEU A 3 23.21 -4.99 -3.96
CA LEU A 3 22.94 -3.56 -3.87
C LEU A 3 21.61 -3.40 -3.11
N ARG A 4 21.71 -3.11 -1.81
CA ARG A 4 20.60 -2.56 -1.04
C ARG A 4 20.28 -1.22 -1.70
N GLY A 5 19.17 -1.15 -2.45
CA GLY A 5 18.66 0.10 -2.97
C GLY A 5 18.51 1.14 -1.85
N PRO A 6 18.46 2.44 -2.17
CA PRO A 6 18.42 3.50 -1.16
C PRO A 6 17.37 3.16 -0.11
N GLU A 7 17.80 3.13 1.15
CA GLU A 7 16.96 2.84 2.30
C GLU A 7 15.89 3.94 2.38
N LEU A 8 14.75 3.68 1.74
CA LEU A 8 13.60 4.58 1.73
C LEU A 8 13.11 4.71 3.18
N PRO A 9 13.32 5.85 3.85
CA PRO A 9 12.85 6.02 5.20
C PRO A 9 11.33 5.84 5.19
N ARG A 10 10.79 4.99 6.07
CA ARG A 10 9.36 4.65 6.18
C ARG A 10 8.80 3.71 5.10
N CYS A 11 9.63 2.93 4.40
CA CYS A 11 9.12 1.86 3.55
C CYS A 11 8.61 0.68 4.39
N HIS A 12 7.35 0.32 4.20
CA HIS A 12 6.65 -0.73 4.95
C HIS A 12 6.83 -2.14 4.39
N GLY A 13 7.76 -2.30 3.44
CA GLY A 13 8.03 -3.56 2.75
C GLY A 13 7.69 -3.51 1.26
N ASP A 14 7.67 -4.67 0.63
CA ASP A 14 7.39 -4.82 -0.79
C ASP A 14 5.87 -4.88 -1.07
N ALA A 15 5.43 -4.21 -2.13
CA ALA A 15 4.05 -4.25 -2.57
C ALA A 15 3.72 -5.65 -3.10
N ARG A 16 2.60 -6.20 -2.65
CA ARG A 16 2.10 -7.48 -3.16
C ARG A 16 1.31 -7.24 -4.43
N TYR A 17 1.55 -8.05 -5.44
CA TYR A 17 0.81 -8.02 -6.69
C TYR A 17 0.22 -9.39 -6.97
N ARG A 18 -1.03 -9.41 -7.42
CA ARG A 18 -1.68 -10.57 -8.00
C ARG A 18 -1.77 -10.36 -9.50
N VAL A 19 -1.63 -11.43 -10.26
CA VAL A 19 -1.90 -11.42 -11.70
C VAL A 19 -3.07 -12.39 -11.91
N ASP A 20 -4.14 -11.92 -12.53
CA ASP A 20 -5.25 -12.80 -12.89
C ASP A 20 -4.98 -13.59 -14.18
N GLY A 21 -5.88 -14.52 -14.51
CA GLY A 21 -5.72 -15.40 -15.68
C GLY A 21 -5.66 -14.66 -17.03
N ALA A 22 -6.07 -13.39 -17.10
CA ALA A 22 -5.95 -12.54 -18.28
C ALA A 22 -4.63 -11.74 -18.30
N GLY A 23 -3.71 -11.99 -17.37
CA GLY A 23 -2.45 -11.26 -17.25
C GLY A 23 -2.61 -9.85 -16.66
N THR A 24 -3.80 -9.49 -16.17
CA THR A 24 -4.01 -8.19 -15.54
C THR A 24 -3.40 -8.23 -14.14
N ARG A 25 -2.44 -7.33 -13.91
CA ARG A 25 -1.80 -7.14 -12.61
C ARG A 25 -2.71 -6.30 -11.74
N ALA A 26 -2.88 -6.69 -10.49
CA ALA A 26 -3.58 -5.97 -9.44
C ALA A 26 -2.66 -5.83 -8.23
N VAL A 27 -2.58 -4.63 -7.65
CA VAL A 27 -1.85 -4.45 -6.39
C VAL A 27 -2.75 -4.87 -5.23
N VAL A 28 -2.24 -5.74 -4.37
CA VAL A 28 -2.97 -6.24 -3.21
C VAL A 28 -2.61 -5.36 -2.01
N LEU A 29 -3.58 -4.57 -1.59
CA LEU A 29 -3.46 -3.68 -0.45
C LEU A 29 -4.24 -4.23 0.75
N PRO A 30 -3.81 -3.94 1.98
CA PRO A 30 -4.62 -4.23 3.15
C PRO A 30 -5.96 -3.49 3.06
N ALA A 31 -7.06 -4.13 3.45
CA ALA A 31 -8.37 -3.49 3.45
C ALA A 31 -8.50 -2.38 4.49
N THR A 32 -7.56 -2.28 5.44
CA THR A 32 -7.52 -1.24 6.47
C THR A 32 -6.37 -0.26 6.27
N CYS A 33 -6.54 0.98 6.75
CA CYS A 33 -5.45 1.94 6.83
C CYS A 33 -4.33 1.44 7.75
N ARG A 34 -3.16 2.08 7.70
CA ARG A 34 -2.00 1.74 8.54
C ARG A 34 -2.32 1.61 10.04
N ARG A 35 -3.25 2.43 10.55
CA ARG A 35 -3.67 2.39 11.96
C ARG A 35 -4.67 1.26 12.28
N GLY A 36 -5.18 0.56 11.27
CA GLY A 36 -6.26 -0.42 11.42
C GLY A 36 -7.65 0.18 11.69
N LEU A 37 -7.78 1.51 11.78
CA LEU A 37 -9.00 2.19 12.21
C LEU A 37 -10.04 2.41 11.10
N HIS A 38 -9.58 2.52 9.85
CA HIS A 38 -10.45 2.83 8.71
C HIS A 38 -10.36 1.74 7.65
N ARG A 39 -11.50 1.24 7.18
CA ARG A 39 -11.56 0.38 5.99
C ARG A 39 -11.39 1.24 4.74
N LEU A 40 -10.38 0.97 3.92
CA LEU A 40 -10.07 1.75 2.72
C LEU A 40 -11.22 1.77 1.70
N ALA A 41 -11.94 0.65 1.56
CA ALA A 41 -13.12 0.54 0.70
C ALA A 41 -14.22 1.56 1.06
N VAL A 42 -14.36 1.90 2.35
CA VAL A 42 -15.42 2.79 2.86
C VAL A 42 -14.90 4.21 3.06
N ALA A 43 -13.67 4.35 3.57
CA ALA A 43 -13.08 5.61 3.96
C ALA A 43 -12.51 6.42 2.78
N GLY A 44 -12.37 5.79 1.62
CA GLY A 44 -11.65 6.36 0.49
C GLY A 44 -10.13 6.23 0.65
N TYR A 45 -9.47 5.92 -0.45
CA TYR A 45 -8.02 5.85 -0.49
C TYR A 45 -7.50 6.26 -1.87
N ARG A 46 -6.26 6.75 -1.88
CA ARG A 46 -5.53 7.09 -3.10
C ARG A 46 -4.22 6.33 -3.15
N VAL A 47 -3.92 5.78 -4.32
CA VAL A 47 -2.65 5.10 -4.59
C VAL A 47 -1.92 5.87 -5.69
N THR A 48 -0.66 6.18 -5.46
CA THR A 48 0.21 6.83 -6.45
C THR A 48 1.52 6.07 -6.53
N GLU A 49 1.94 5.68 -7.73
CA GLU A 49 3.29 5.18 -7.96
C GLU A 49 4.20 6.30 -8.45
N GLY A 50 5.46 6.27 -8.04
CA GLY A 50 6.52 7.01 -8.68
C GLY A 50 7.87 6.51 -8.18
N ASN A 51 8.91 6.56 -9.00
CA ASN A 51 10.29 6.22 -8.60
C ASN A 51 10.45 4.82 -7.96
N GLY A 52 9.67 3.83 -8.42
CA GLY A 52 9.70 2.47 -7.85
C GLY A 52 9.10 2.37 -6.44
N VAL A 53 8.32 3.37 -6.00
CA VAL A 53 7.56 3.31 -4.75
C VAL A 53 6.07 3.46 -4.99
N LEU A 54 5.31 2.65 -4.27
CA LEU A 54 3.85 2.71 -4.20
C LEU A 54 3.46 3.47 -2.94
N ARG A 55 2.92 4.67 -3.08
CA ARG A 55 2.38 5.43 -1.95
C ARG A 55 0.87 5.22 -1.85
N VAL A 56 0.42 4.80 -0.68
CA VAL A 56 -0.99 4.65 -0.33
C VAL A 56 -1.35 5.74 0.68
N ARG A 57 -2.48 6.40 0.45
CA ARG A 57 -3.05 7.43 1.32
C ARG A 57 -4.47 7.05 1.70
N CYS A 58 -4.79 7.13 2.98
CA CYS A 58 -6.17 7.06 3.48
C CYS A 58 -6.75 8.47 3.57
N ASP A 59 -7.85 8.72 2.87
CA ASP A 59 -8.42 10.07 2.79
C ASP A 59 -9.02 10.49 4.13
N ARG A 60 -9.68 9.57 4.86
CA ARG A 60 -10.23 9.87 6.19
C ARG A 60 -9.17 10.22 7.22
N CYS A 61 -8.04 9.50 7.27
CA CYS A 61 -6.90 9.86 8.13
C CYS A 61 -6.31 11.23 7.73
N ALA A 62 -6.29 11.53 6.43
CA ALA A 62 -5.78 12.81 5.96
C ALA A 62 -6.72 13.96 6.37
N THR A 63 -8.03 13.76 6.31
CA THR A 63 -9.02 14.74 6.78
C THR A 63 -8.91 15.00 8.29
N THR A 64 -8.55 13.99 9.08
CA THR A 64 -8.34 14.15 10.53
C THR A 64 -6.98 14.74 10.90
N GLY A 65 -6.11 15.03 9.93
CA GLY A 65 -4.76 15.57 10.18
C GLY A 65 -3.78 14.56 10.80
N ASP A 66 -4.02 13.25 10.61
CA ASP A 66 -3.19 12.20 11.19
C ASP A 66 -1.83 12.10 10.47
N VAL A 67 -0.72 11.97 11.19
CA VAL A 67 0.62 11.91 10.57
C VAL A 67 0.90 10.60 9.83
N ASP A 68 0.16 9.53 10.14
CA ASP A 68 0.27 8.20 9.52
C ASP A 68 -0.83 7.97 8.46
N HIS A 69 -1.40 9.07 7.93
CA HIS A 69 -2.39 9.04 6.85
C HIS A 69 -1.86 8.49 5.52
N SER A 70 -0.53 8.37 5.37
CA SER A 70 0.10 7.79 4.18
C SER A 70 1.27 6.87 4.55
N TRP A 71 1.48 5.86 3.72
CA TRP A 71 2.57 4.90 3.84
C TRP A 71 3.04 4.46 2.46
N ILE A 72 4.27 3.96 2.37
CA ILE A 72 4.88 3.57 1.10
C ILE A 72 5.33 2.11 1.12
N PHE A 73 5.17 1.44 -0.02
CA PHE A 73 5.72 0.12 -0.31
C PHE A 73 6.72 0.22 -1.46
N ARG A 74 7.69 -0.70 -1.52
CA ARG A 74 8.53 -0.88 -2.71
C ARG A 74 7.68 -1.47 -3.83
N SER A 75 7.59 -0.75 -4.95
CA SER A 75 6.92 -1.23 -6.17
C SER A 75 7.93 -2.00 -7.01
N SER A 76 7.56 -3.20 -7.45
CA SER A 76 8.40 -4.03 -8.33
C SER A 76 8.09 -3.84 -9.83
N GLY A 77 7.34 -2.79 -10.21
CA GLY A 77 7.01 -2.50 -11.61
C GLY A 77 5.73 -1.66 -11.73
N PRO A 78 5.34 -1.21 -12.94
CA PRO A 78 4.30 -0.21 -13.14
C PRO A 78 2.98 -0.55 -12.43
N LEU A 79 2.31 0.50 -11.95
CA LEU A 79 1.07 0.39 -11.20
C LEU A 79 0.08 -0.43 -12.00
N ALA A 80 -0.38 -1.52 -11.39
CA ALA A 80 -1.61 -2.15 -11.77
C ALA A 80 -2.73 -1.10 -11.82
N ASN A 81 -3.45 -0.97 -12.94
CA ASN A 81 -4.66 -0.13 -13.03
C ASN A 81 -5.78 -0.58 -12.07
N ARG A 82 -5.56 -1.66 -11.32
CA ARG A 82 -6.49 -2.25 -10.37
C ARG A 82 -5.82 -2.42 -9.00
N ALA A 83 -6.51 -2.01 -7.95
CA ALA A 83 -6.15 -2.30 -6.57
C ALA A 83 -7.17 -3.26 -5.98
N GLU A 84 -6.69 -4.38 -5.44
CA GLU A 84 -7.48 -5.34 -4.68
C GLU A 84 -7.26 -5.08 -3.19
N LEU A 85 -8.35 -5.13 -2.42
CA LEU A 85 -8.30 -4.97 -0.97
C LEU A 85 -8.41 -6.36 -0.34
N ASP A 86 -7.35 -6.75 0.36
CA ASP A 86 -7.29 -7.98 1.12
C ASP A 86 -7.92 -7.75 2.50
N GLU A 87 -9.00 -8.47 2.81
CA GLU A 87 -9.75 -8.30 4.07
C GLU A 87 -8.98 -8.76 5.31
N THR A 88 -7.83 -9.41 5.13
CA THR A 88 -6.88 -9.60 6.22
C THR A 88 -6.44 -8.21 6.72
N ALA A 89 -6.67 -7.94 8.01
CA ALA A 89 -6.28 -6.67 8.62
C ALA A 89 -4.82 -6.33 8.32
N TYR A 90 -4.45 -5.04 8.36
CA TYR A 90 -3.04 -4.64 8.38
C TYR A 90 -2.38 -5.20 9.64
N SER A 91 -1.94 -6.46 9.56
CA SER A 91 -1.29 -7.16 10.64
C SER A 91 0.17 -6.75 10.60
N GLU A 92 0.50 -5.66 11.31
CA GLU A 92 1.77 -5.68 12.01
C GLU A 92 1.68 -6.86 12.97
N THR A 93 2.37 -7.95 12.67
CA THR A 93 2.53 -9.07 13.59
C THR A 93 3.19 -8.54 14.86
N ARG A 94 2.41 -8.05 15.83
CA ARG A 94 2.86 -7.96 17.21
C ARG A 94 2.73 -9.36 17.80
N ARG A 95 3.87 -9.99 18.01
CA ARG A 95 4.02 -11.12 18.91
C ARG A 95 4.78 -10.66 20.14
#